data_AF-A0A6P0T9A4-F1
#
_entry.id   AF-A0A6P0T9A4-F1
#
_cell.length_a   1.000
_cell.length_b   1.000
_cell.length_c   1.000
_cell.angle_alpha   90.00
_cell.angle_beta   90.00
_cell.angle_gamma   90.00
#
_symmetry.space_group_name_H-M   'P 1'
#
loop_
_entity.id
_entity.type
_entity.pdbx_description
1 polymer ?
#
loop_
_entity_poly.entity_id
_entity_poly.type
_entity_poly.pdbx_seq_one_letter_code
_entity_poly.pdbx_strand_id
1 'polypeptide(L)'
;MTQRESKVQAGIEALDQWLQDLMHQGLASVQTQPAQFWEDIAARMVDAQAPGLARQLRQCDRIPYSGDGWLERLLVALGKLYLLVQGYQRLVSLPSGLQAEVRTQVGWTMKKTEVFALAATELSWQQTDRWQVLGMRVLEEDQLWSQRIWLWGIESDRPALVLNFSYGSPRFDHQGITLVPGIILPATLAFYPSSYPLRSLIQQVLGTATPMLEFSRGRQIMAALDQYHHAISQNPWLDRVPLIFTAVIPVKTEQGWWITDAQGRGLPLHPQFPQQWELLAVSGGREVAIAAEWDGEYLWPLSVAVDQRLILLQG
;
A
#
# COMPACT_ATOMS: atom_id res chain seq x y z
N MET A 1 1.08 31.83 3.07
CA MET A 1 0.36 30.83 2.28
C MET A 1 0.79 30.99 0.83
N THR A 2 1.38 29.95 0.24
CA THR A 2 1.86 29.98 -1.15
C THR A 2 0.69 29.97 -2.13
N GLN A 3 0.93 30.35 -3.40
CA GLN A 3 -0.11 30.30 -4.44
C GLN A 3 -0.68 28.88 -4.64
N ARG A 4 0.16 27.84 -4.50
CA ARG A 4 -0.27 26.44 -4.54
C ARG A 4 -1.19 26.10 -3.37
N GLU A 5 -0.82 26.47 -2.14
CA GLU A 5 -1.64 26.18 -0.95
C GLU A 5 -3.03 26.80 -1.05
N SER A 6 -3.15 28.02 -1.57
CA SER A 6 -4.44 28.68 -1.80
C SER A 6 -5.31 27.95 -2.83
N LYS A 7 -4.71 27.52 -3.95
CA LYS A 7 -5.41 26.72 -4.96
C LYS A 7 -5.91 25.39 -4.41
N VAL A 8 -5.04 24.68 -3.67
CA VAL A 8 -5.39 23.40 -3.05
C VAL A 8 -6.52 23.60 -2.03
N GLN A 9 -6.45 24.64 -1.19
CA GLN A 9 -7.48 24.94 -0.21
C GLN A 9 -8.86 25.16 -0.86
N ALA A 10 -8.92 25.96 -1.94
CA ALA A 10 -10.17 26.17 -2.68
C ALA A 10 -10.69 24.87 -3.32
N GLY A 11 -9.81 23.97 -3.77
CA GLY A 11 -10.17 22.64 -4.23
C GLY A 11 -10.75 21.76 -3.11
N ILE A 12 -10.13 21.77 -1.94
CA ILE A 12 -10.58 21.02 -0.76
C ILE A 12 -11.98 21.47 -0.33
N GLU A 13 -12.25 22.77 -0.28
CA GLU A 13 -13.57 23.32 0.06
C GLU A 13 -14.65 22.91 -0.95
N ALA A 14 -14.31 22.91 -2.24
CA ALA A 14 -15.21 22.44 -3.27
C ALA A 14 -15.51 20.93 -3.15
N LEU A 15 -14.49 20.13 -2.84
CA LEU A 15 -14.65 18.69 -2.63
C LEU A 15 -15.46 18.38 -1.38
N ASP A 16 -15.30 19.14 -0.30
CA ASP A 16 -16.10 19.00 0.93
C ASP A 16 -17.59 19.17 0.64
N GLN A 17 -17.95 20.27 -0.05
CA GLN A 17 -19.33 20.54 -0.44
C GLN A 17 -19.87 19.43 -1.35
N TRP A 18 -19.09 19.02 -2.35
CA TRP A 18 -19.49 17.96 -3.27
C TRP A 18 -19.73 16.61 -2.56
N LEU A 19 -18.88 16.25 -1.59
CA LEU A 19 -19.05 15.03 -0.79
C LEU A 19 -20.32 15.11 0.07
N GLN A 20 -20.60 16.27 0.67
CA GLN A 20 -21.83 16.46 1.45
C GLN A 20 -23.08 16.36 0.56
N ASP A 21 -23.06 16.98 -0.62
CA ASP A 21 -24.18 16.92 -1.57
C ASP A 21 -24.42 15.48 -2.04
N LEU A 22 -23.35 14.73 -2.33
CA LEU A 22 -23.44 13.31 -2.69
C LEU A 22 -24.08 12.47 -1.56
N MET A 23 -23.69 12.72 -0.30
CA MET A 23 -24.26 12.01 0.84
C MET A 23 -25.74 12.37 1.06
N HIS A 24 -26.15 13.63 0.83
CA HIS A 24 -27.56 14.03 0.91
C HIS A 24 -28.41 13.40 -0.19
N GLN A 25 -27.88 13.25 -1.40
CA GLN A 25 -28.56 12.59 -2.52
C GLN A 25 -28.64 11.06 -2.34
N GLY A 26 -27.68 10.50 -1.59
CA GLY A 26 -27.59 9.08 -1.29
C GLY A 26 -26.81 8.29 -2.33
N LEU A 27 -26.01 7.33 -1.87
CA LEU A 27 -25.06 6.58 -2.71
C LEU A 27 -25.72 5.71 -3.79
N ALA A 28 -26.97 5.29 -3.59
CA ALA A 28 -27.71 4.52 -4.59
C ALA A 28 -27.91 5.30 -5.91
N SER A 29 -27.90 6.63 -5.86
CA SER A 29 -28.05 7.47 -7.06
C SER A 29 -26.82 7.43 -7.98
N VAL A 30 -25.65 7.05 -7.46
CA VAL A 30 -24.36 7.14 -8.17
C VAL A 30 -24.33 6.32 -9.45
N GLN A 31 -24.93 5.12 -9.47
CA GLN A 31 -24.98 4.26 -10.66
C GLN A 31 -25.78 4.88 -11.82
N THR A 32 -26.64 5.85 -11.53
CA THR A 32 -27.45 6.56 -12.53
C THR A 32 -26.81 7.88 -12.99
N GLN A 33 -25.73 8.31 -12.32
CA GLN A 33 -25.02 9.53 -12.69
C GLN A 33 -24.20 9.32 -13.98
N PRO A 34 -24.08 10.33 -14.84
CA PRO A 34 -23.19 10.26 -16.00
C PRO A 34 -21.72 10.21 -15.56
N ALA A 35 -20.84 9.64 -16.38
CA ALA A 35 -19.38 9.61 -16.10
C ALA A 35 -18.80 11.00 -15.78
N GLN A 36 -19.38 12.05 -16.39
CA GLN A 36 -18.98 13.44 -16.16
C GLN A 36 -19.14 13.87 -14.69
N PHE A 37 -20.05 13.27 -13.93
CA PHE A 37 -20.27 13.56 -12.51
C PHE A 37 -19.00 13.42 -11.67
N TRP A 38 -18.22 12.36 -11.90
CA TRP A 38 -16.94 12.13 -11.23
C TRP A 38 -15.80 12.89 -11.91
N GLU A 39 -15.80 12.95 -13.24
CA GLU A 39 -14.72 13.59 -13.99
C GLU A 39 -14.66 15.11 -13.75
N ASP A 40 -15.80 15.79 -13.61
CA ASP A 40 -15.86 17.23 -13.34
C ASP A 40 -15.15 17.59 -12.02
N ILE A 41 -15.45 16.85 -10.94
CA ILE A 41 -14.82 17.11 -9.65
C ILE A 41 -13.34 16.68 -9.66
N ALA A 42 -12.99 15.58 -10.35
CA ALA A 42 -11.60 15.15 -10.49
C ALA A 42 -10.76 16.16 -11.28
N ALA A 43 -11.26 16.68 -12.40
CA ALA A 43 -10.61 17.73 -13.18
C ALA A 43 -10.40 19.00 -12.36
N ARG A 44 -11.41 19.40 -11.57
CA ARG A 44 -11.27 20.53 -10.64
C ARG A 44 -10.17 20.31 -9.60
N MET A 45 -9.95 19.08 -9.13
CA MET A 45 -8.82 18.78 -8.22
C MET A 45 -7.46 18.91 -8.91
N VAL A 46 -7.37 18.57 -10.21
CA VAL A 46 -6.14 18.80 -11.00
C VAL A 46 -5.86 20.30 -11.11
N ASP A 47 -6.87 21.11 -11.45
CA ASP A 47 -6.75 22.57 -11.53
C ASP A 47 -6.37 23.22 -10.19
N ALA A 48 -6.87 22.64 -9.09
CA ALA A 48 -6.52 23.00 -7.72
C ALA A 48 -5.11 22.56 -7.29
N GLN A 49 -4.34 21.89 -8.15
CA GLN A 49 -3.02 21.32 -7.84
C GLN A 49 -3.04 20.23 -6.75
N ALA A 50 -4.15 19.47 -6.70
CA ALA A 50 -4.37 18.31 -5.83
C ALA A 50 -4.57 17.01 -6.65
N PRO A 51 -3.58 16.60 -7.46
CA PRO A 51 -3.71 15.45 -8.36
C PRO A 51 -3.92 14.11 -7.63
N GLY A 52 -3.53 14.01 -6.35
CA GLY A 52 -3.77 12.82 -5.54
C GLY A 52 -5.27 12.60 -5.27
N LEU A 53 -6.01 13.67 -4.97
CA LEU A 53 -7.46 13.62 -4.80
C LEU A 53 -8.17 13.30 -6.12
N ALA A 54 -7.70 13.87 -7.24
CA ALA A 54 -8.22 13.56 -8.56
C ALA A 54 -8.13 12.05 -8.87
N ARG A 55 -6.98 11.43 -8.57
CA ARG A 55 -6.78 9.99 -8.76
C ARG A 55 -7.73 9.17 -7.89
N GLN A 56 -7.88 9.51 -6.60
CA GLN A 56 -8.78 8.81 -5.69
C GLN A 56 -10.26 8.93 -6.10
N LEU A 57 -10.68 10.09 -6.63
CA LEU A 57 -12.03 10.27 -7.18
C LEU A 57 -12.27 9.37 -8.40
N ARG A 58 -11.31 9.29 -9.34
CA ARG A 58 -11.40 8.36 -10.49
C ARG A 58 -11.41 6.90 -10.05
N GLN A 59 -10.76 6.55 -8.94
CA GLN A 59 -10.87 5.20 -8.38
C GLN A 59 -12.28 4.95 -7.82
N CYS A 60 -12.91 5.93 -7.17
CA CYS A 60 -14.27 5.83 -6.66
C CYS A 60 -15.30 5.62 -7.78
N ASP A 61 -15.15 6.28 -8.93
CA ASP A 61 -16.01 6.12 -10.11
C ASP A 61 -16.12 4.65 -10.59
N ARG A 62 -15.08 3.85 -10.38
CA ARG A 62 -15.06 2.44 -10.80
C ARG A 62 -15.78 1.51 -9.82
N ILE A 63 -15.95 1.92 -8.56
CA ILE A 63 -16.47 1.06 -7.49
C ILE A 63 -17.92 0.62 -7.74
N PRO A 64 -18.86 1.48 -8.17
CA PRO A 64 -20.26 1.08 -8.41
C PRO A 64 -20.44 -0.08 -9.39
N TYR A 65 -19.43 -0.38 -10.21
CA TYR A 65 -19.44 -1.45 -11.21
C TYR A 65 -18.61 -2.68 -10.79
N SER A 66 -18.19 -2.76 -9.53
CA SER A 66 -17.33 -3.83 -9.00
C SER A 66 -18.08 -5.08 -8.49
N GLY A 67 -19.39 -5.16 -8.70
CA GLY A 67 -20.22 -6.28 -8.25
C GLY A 67 -20.78 -6.09 -6.83
N ASP A 68 -21.12 -7.19 -6.16
CA ASP A 68 -21.76 -7.18 -4.84
C ASP A 68 -20.89 -6.49 -3.78
N GLY A 69 -21.53 -5.80 -2.82
CA GLY A 69 -20.86 -5.04 -1.76
C GLY A 69 -20.22 -3.71 -2.21
N TRP A 70 -20.53 -3.24 -3.43
CA TRP A 70 -19.96 -1.99 -3.95
C TRP A 70 -20.32 -0.77 -3.12
N LEU A 71 -21.50 -0.76 -2.48
CA LEU A 71 -21.99 0.39 -1.72
C LEU A 71 -21.13 0.61 -0.47
N GLU A 72 -20.81 -0.47 0.25
CA GLU A 72 -19.92 -0.46 1.38
C GLU A 72 -18.49 -0.04 0.98
N ARG A 73 -17.97 -0.59 -0.13
CA ARG A 73 -16.65 -0.21 -0.66
C ARG A 73 -16.60 1.27 -1.04
N LEU A 74 -17.65 1.79 -1.68
CA LEU A 74 -17.73 3.20 -2.07
C LEU A 74 -17.81 4.11 -0.84
N LEU A 75 -18.62 3.74 0.16
CA LEU A 75 -18.74 4.48 1.41
C LEU A 75 -17.39 4.55 2.15
N VAL A 76 -16.63 3.45 2.20
CA VAL A 76 -15.27 3.44 2.78
C VAL A 76 -14.33 4.37 2.01
N ALA A 77 -14.36 4.32 0.67
CA ALA A 77 -13.51 5.17 -0.17
C ALA A 77 -13.85 6.67 0.00
N LEU A 78 -15.13 7.02 -0.01
CA LEU A 78 -15.62 8.39 0.24
C LEU A 78 -15.32 8.85 1.67
N GLY A 79 -15.42 7.97 2.66
CA GLY A 79 -15.03 8.25 4.04
C GLY A 79 -13.55 8.60 4.16
N LYS A 80 -12.67 7.86 3.46
CA LYS A 80 -11.24 8.18 3.40
C LYS A 80 -10.97 9.54 2.73
N LEU A 81 -11.69 9.86 1.65
CA LEU A 81 -11.63 11.18 1.00
C LEU A 81 -12.08 12.30 1.94
N TYR A 82 -13.20 12.11 2.65
CA TYR A 82 -13.68 13.06 3.63
C TYR A 82 -12.67 13.28 4.75
N LEU A 83 -12.04 12.22 5.27
CA LEU A 83 -10.97 12.35 6.26
C LEU A 83 -9.77 13.16 5.72
N LEU A 84 -9.44 13.05 4.43
CA LEU A 84 -8.37 13.88 3.82
C LEU A 84 -8.75 15.34 3.76
N VAL A 85 -9.98 15.63 3.32
CA VAL A 85 -10.52 17.00 3.26
C VAL A 85 -10.46 17.63 4.65
N GLN A 86 -11.03 16.96 5.65
CA GLN A 86 -11.03 17.44 7.04
C GLN A 86 -9.60 17.53 7.60
N GLY A 87 -8.74 16.56 7.28
CA GLY A 87 -7.32 16.56 7.66
C GLY A 87 -6.55 17.75 7.09
N TYR A 88 -6.78 18.10 5.82
CA TYR A 88 -6.12 19.22 5.17
C TYR A 88 -6.61 20.57 5.70
N GLN A 89 -7.92 20.73 5.95
CA GLN A 89 -8.49 21.96 6.52
C GLN A 89 -7.87 22.29 7.90
N ARG A 90 -7.51 21.27 8.69
CA ARG A 90 -6.88 21.43 10.01
C ARG A 90 -5.40 21.07 10.05
N LEU A 91 -4.72 21.07 8.91
CA LEU A 91 -3.38 20.49 8.73
C LEU A 91 -2.38 20.93 9.81
N VAL A 92 -2.36 22.23 10.15
CA VAL A 92 -1.41 22.81 11.12
C VAL A 92 -1.57 22.22 12.53
N SER A 93 -2.77 21.74 12.88
CA SER A 93 -3.06 21.13 14.19
C SER A 93 -2.69 19.64 14.29
N LEU A 94 -2.39 18.99 13.17
CA LEU A 94 -2.08 17.55 13.16
C LEU A 94 -0.63 17.28 13.58
N PRO A 95 -0.33 16.10 14.16
CA PRO A 95 1.04 15.61 14.33
C PRO A 95 1.80 15.61 13.00
N SER A 96 3.12 15.84 13.04
CA SER A 96 3.97 15.99 11.83
C SER A 96 3.86 14.81 10.85
N GLY A 97 3.78 13.57 11.35
CA GLY A 97 3.58 12.39 10.53
C GLY A 97 2.25 12.42 9.75
N LEU A 98 1.15 12.80 10.41
CA LEU A 98 -0.15 12.96 9.73
C LEU A 98 -0.16 14.15 8.77
N GLN A 99 0.55 15.23 9.09
CA GLN A 99 0.69 16.35 8.16
C GLN A 99 1.37 15.94 6.86
N ALA A 100 2.45 15.17 6.96
CA ALA A 100 3.16 14.66 5.80
C ALA A 100 2.32 13.66 5.00
N GLU A 101 1.57 12.80 5.70
CA GLU A 101 0.65 11.85 5.06
C GLU A 101 -0.45 12.58 4.26
N VAL A 102 -1.16 13.53 4.87
CA VAL A 102 -2.20 14.32 4.20
C VAL A 102 -1.63 15.05 2.98
N ARG A 103 -0.44 15.65 3.10
CA ARG A 103 0.23 16.29 1.96
C ARG A 103 0.52 15.27 0.84
N THR A 104 1.03 14.09 1.18
CA THR A 104 1.32 13.03 0.20
C THR A 104 0.05 12.61 -0.54
N GLN A 105 -1.04 12.38 0.20
CA GLN A 105 -2.33 11.95 -0.35
C GLN A 105 -2.98 13.03 -1.25
N VAL A 106 -2.77 14.31 -0.94
CA VAL A 106 -3.21 15.43 -1.80
C VAL A 106 -2.38 15.52 -3.10
N GLY A 107 -1.14 15.04 -3.09
CA GLY A 107 -0.24 15.06 -4.25
C GLY A 107 0.96 16.00 -4.12
N TRP A 108 1.35 16.32 -2.88
CA TRP A 108 2.66 16.91 -2.62
C TRP A 108 3.74 15.84 -2.75
N THR A 109 4.82 16.16 -3.46
CA THR A 109 5.92 15.22 -3.71
C THR A 109 7.17 15.65 -2.98
N MET A 110 7.85 14.71 -2.31
CA MET A 110 9.14 14.92 -1.69
C MET A 110 10.23 14.23 -2.52
N LYS A 111 11.30 14.97 -2.84
CA LYS A 111 12.44 14.44 -3.61
C LYS A 111 13.29 13.53 -2.74
N LYS A 112 13.97 12.56 -3.37
CA LYS A 112 14.89 11.63 -2.67
C LYS A 112 15.94 12.36 -1.81
N THR A 113 16.50 13.46 -2.33
CA THR A 113 17.50 14.28 -1.62
C THR A 113 16.95 14.92 -0.35
N GLU A 114 15.68 15.31 -0.35
CA GLU A 114 15.02 15.89 0.84
C GLU A 114 14.78 14.82 1.89
N VAL A 115 14.41 13.59 1.48
CA VAL A 115 14.24 12.46 2.40
C VAL A 115 15.55 12.11 3.09
N PHE A 116 16.66 12.07 2.34
CA PHE A 116 17.98 11.82 2.93
C PHE A 116 18.43 12.95 3.85
N ALA A 117 18.19 14.21 3.49
CA ALA A 117 18.50 15.35 4.34
C ALA A 117 17.73 15.29 5.66
N LEU A 118 16.45 14.95 5.61
CA LEU A 118 15.60 14.82 6.80
C LEU A 118 16.05 13.64 7.67
N ALA A 119 16.31 12.47 7.08
CA ALA A 119 16.81 11.31 7.82
C ALA A 119 18.16 11.57 8.50
N ALA A 120 19.00 12.42 7.91
CA ALA A 120 20.28 12.81 8.51
C ALA A 120 20.12 13.72 9.76
N THR A 121 19.02 14.48 9.84
CA THR A 121 18.76 15.38 10.99
C THR A 121 17.82 14.79 12.03
N GLU A 122 16.94 13.87 11.62
CA GLU A 122 15.90 13.28 12.46
C GLU A 122 15.95 11.75 12.37
N LEU A 123 16.63 11.13 13.34
CA LEU A 123 16.87 9.67 13.37
C LEU A 123 15.58 8.84 13.38
N SER A 124 14.42 9.41 13.73
CA SER A 124 13.13 8.71 13.67
C SER A 124 12.73 8.29 12.25
N TRP A 125 13.27 8.97 11.22
CA TRP A 125 13.06 8.66 9.81
C TRP A 125 14.16 7.76 9.24
N GLN A 126 15.04 7.24 10.08
CA GLN A 126 16.10 6.33 9.69
C GLN A 126 15.98 5.02 10.46
N GLN A 127 16.26 3.90 9.81
CA GLN A 127 16.37 2.61 10.49
C GLN A 127 17.50 1.78 9.90
N THR A 128 18.43 1.38 10.76
CA THR A 128 19.43 0.36 10.45
C THR A 128 18.90 -0.99 10.88
N ASP A 129 18.95 -1.98 9.99
CA ASP A 129 18.45 -3.33 10.23
C ASP A 129 19.08 -4.32 9.23
N ARG A 130 18.80 -5.60 9.42
CA ARG A 130 18.91 -6.64 8.40
C ARG A 130 17.55 -6.81 7.74
N TRP A 131 17.42 -6.34 6.50
CA TRP A 131 16.15 -6.30 5.79
C TRP A 131 15.93 -7.56 4.97
N GLN A 132 14.91 -8.34 5.31
CA GLN A 132 14.40 -9.45 4.50
C GLN A 132 13.65 -8.89 3.29
N VAL A 133 14.11 -9.16 2.07
CA VAL A 133 13.38 -8.80 0.85
C VAL A 133 12.31 -9.86 0.59
N LEU A 134 11.07 -9.55 0.96
CA LEU A 134 9.95 -10.50 0.99
C LEU A 134 9.49 -10.87 -0.42
N GLY A 135 9.41 -9.88 -1.30
CA GLY A 135 8.81 -10.06 -2.62
C GLY A 135 8.64 -8.74 -3.34
N MET A 136 8.27 -8.82 -4.61
CA MET A 136 8.01 -7.65 -5.42
C MET A 136 6.78 -7.82 -6.31
N ARG A 137 6.18 -6.69 -6.69
CA ARG A 137 5.16 -6.60 -7.73
C ARG A 137 5.55 -5.55 -8.75
N VAL A 138 5.29 -5.84 -10.02
CA VAL A 138 5.43 -4.88 -11.11
C VAL A 138 4.03 -4.63 -11.67
N LEU A 139 3.62 -3.37 -11.74
CA LEU A 139 2.31 -2.98 -12.28
C LEU A 139 2.52 -1.94 -13.39
N GLU A 140 1.70 -2.04 -14.43
CA GLU A 140 1.61 -1.05 -15.50
C GLU A 140 0.29 -0.29 -15.39
N GLU A 141 0.36 1.04 -15.44
CA GLU A 141 -0.81 1.93 -15.47
C GLU A 141 -0.50 3.08 -16.45
N ASP A 142 -1.21 3.16 -17.57
CA ASP A 142 -1.07 4.23 -18.58
C ASP A 142 0.39 4.52 -18.99
N GLN A 143 1.14 3.49 -19.40
CA GLN A 143 2.57 3.52 -19.76
C GLN A 143 3.54 3.81 -18.60
N LEU A 144 3.03 4.06 -17.39
CA LEU A 144 3.83 4.14 -16.18
C LEU A 144 3.95 2.76 -15.56
N TRP A 145 5.18 2.26 -15.51
CA TRP A 145 5.53 1.04 -14.81
C TRP A 145 5.95 1.40 -13.38
N SER A 146 5.37 0.69 -12.41
CA SER A 146 5.73 0.79 -11.00
C SER A 146 6.22 -0.55 -10.49
N GLN A 147 7.29 -0.55 -9.71
CA GLN A 147 7.80 -1.72 -9.03
C GLN A 147 7.74 -1.47 -7.53
N ARG A 148 7.07 -2.36 -6.84
CA ARG A 148 6.89 -2.36 -5.39
C ARG A 148 7.68 -3.50 -4.80
N ILE A 149 8.63 -3.20 -3.90
CA ILE A 149 9.45 -4.21 -3.23
C ILE A 149 9.21 -4.08 -1.73
N TRP A 150 8.71 -5.14 -1.12
CA TRP A 150 8.44 -5.20 0.31
C TRP A 150 9.64 -5.77 1.06
N LEU A 151 9.99 -5.12 2.16
CA LEU A 151 11.05 -5.54 3.07
C LEU A 151 10.53 -5.65 4.49
N TRP A 152 11.18 -6.49 5.29
CA TRP A 152 10.93 -6.62 6.73
C TRP A 152 12.23 -6.54 7.52
N GLY A 153 12.30 -5.65 8.51
CA GLY A 153 13.43 -5.58 9.44
C GLY A 153 13.35 -6.71 10.46
N ILE A 154 14.41 -7.52 10.55
CA ILE A 154 14.48 -8.66 11.46
C ILE A 154 14.51 -8.19 12.92
N GLU A 155 15.33 -7.18 13.20
CA GLU A 155 15.54 -6.67 14.55
C GLU A 155 14.40 -5.73 14.97
N SER A 156 14.04 -4.79 14.11
CA SER A 156 13.03 -3.76 14.40
C SER A 156 11.59 -4.22 14.27
N ASP A 157 11.33 -5.39 13.66
CA ASP A 157 9.98 -5.87 13.30
C ASP A 157 9.20 -4.85 12.45
N ARG A 158 9.94 -4.07 11.64
CA ARG A 158 9.39 -2.94 10.90
C ARG A 158 9.20 -3.30 9.43
N PRO A 159 8.00 -3.10 8.86
CA PRO A 159 7.81 -3.20 7.43
C PRO A 159 8.40 -1.99 6.69
N ALA A 160 8.91 -2.21 5.49
CA ALA A 160 9.41 -1.15 4.62
C ALA A 160 9.07 -1.42 3.15
N LEU A 161 9.00 -0.34 2.37
CA LEU A 161 8.59 -0.36 0.97
C LEU A 161 9.51 0.47 0.10
N VAL A 162 10.16 -0.17 -0.86
CA VAL A 162 10.90 0.51 -1.93
C VAL A 162 10.02 0.56 -3.18
N LEU A 163 9.81 1.78 -3.70
CA LEU A 163 9.05 2.04 -4.92
C LEU A 163 9.96 2.57 -6.01
N ASN A 164 9.97 1.89 -7.16
CA ASN A 164 10.63 2.34 -8.38
C ASN A 164 9.58 2.63 -9.46
N PHE A 165 9.86 3.60 -10.32
CA PHE A 165 8.98 3.99 -11.42
C PHE A 165 9.78 4.07 -12.71
N SER A 166 9.17 3.71 -13.84
CA SER A 166 9.75 3.83 -15.17
C SER A 166 8.65 4.12 -16.20
N TYR A 167 8.97 4.87 -17.25
CA TYR A 167 8.02 5.21 -18.30
C TYR A 167 8.30 4.39 -19.56
N GLY A 168 7.24 3.83 -20.16
CA GLY A 168 7.28 3.10 -21.44
C GLY A 168 7.90 1.70 -21.38
N SER A 169 8.57 1.30 -20.30
CA SER A 169 9.08 -0.07 -20.13
C SER A 169 9.30 -0.44 -18.66
N PRO A 170 9.28 -1.75 -18.31
CA PRO A 170 9.60 -2.24 -16.96
C PRO A 170 11.11 -2.24 -16.66
N ARG A 171 11.85 -1.21 -17.08
CA ARG A 171 13.28 -1.04 -16.79
C ARG A 171 13.46 -0.01 -15.69
N PHE A 172 13.74 -0.48 -14.49
CA PHE A 172 13.84 0.36 -13.30
C PHE A 172 15.29 0.79 -13.05
N ASP A 173 15.50 2.07 -12.73
CA ASP A 173 16.78 2.56 -12.23
C ASP A 173 16.91 2.20 -10.75
N HIS A 174 17.70 1.16 -10.49
CA HIS A 174 18.02 0.68 -9.15
C HIS A 174 19.15 1.46 -8.47
N GLN A 175 19.73 2.47 -9.13
CA GLN A 175 20.77 3.34 -8.58
C GLN A 175 21.94 2.56 -7.97
N GLY A 176 22.29 1.44 -8.59
CA GLY A 176 23.37 0.54 -8.17
C GLY A 176 23.02 -0.47 -7.07
N ILE A 177 21.78 -0.49 -6.55
CA ILE A 177 21.36 -1.41 -5.48
C ILE A 177 20.15 -2.23 -5.94
N THR A 178 20.42 -3.45 -6.41
CA THR A 178 19.35 -4.37 -6.83
C THR A 178 18.80 -5.13 -5.63
N LEU A 179 17.54 -4.89 -5.29
CA LEU A 179 16.80 -5.68 -4.31
C LEU A 179 16.14 -6.88 -5.00
N VAL A 180 16.65 -8.08 -4.74
CA VAL A 180 16.07 -9.33 -5.23
C VAL A 180 15.37 -10.02 -4.07
N PRO A 181 14.10 -10.42 -4.21
CA PRO A 181 13.42 -11.22 -3.20
C PRO A 181 14.18 -12.51 -2.87
N GLY A 182 14.14 -12.91 -1.60
CA GLY A 182 14.92 -14.07 -1.14
C GLY A 182 16.33 -13.75 -0.67
N ILE A 183 16.62 -12.48 -0.40
CA ILE A 183 17.86 -12.06 0.26
C ILE A 183 17.58 -11.33 1.59
N ILE A 184 18.58 -11.33 2.45
CA ILE A 184 18.67 -10.47 3.63
C ILE A 184 19.76 -9.43 3.34
N LEU A 185 19.43 -8.15 3.43
CA LEU A 185 20.35 -7.05 3.16
C LEU A 185 20.60 -6.23 4.43
N PRO A 186 21.82 -6.24 5.00
CA PRO A 186 22.22 -5.30 6.04
C PRO A 186 22.27 -3.88 5.47
N ALA A 187 21.37 -3.02 5.90
CA ALA A 187 21.26 -1.67 5.34
C ALA A 187 20.63 -0.68 6.32
N THR A 188 20.93 0.58 6.07
CA THR A 188 20.24 1.74 6.61
C THR A 188 19.20 2.20 5.60
N LEU A 189 17.93 2.27 6.00
CA LEU A 189 16.85 2.86 5.21
C LEU A 189 16.48 4.24 5.76
N ALA A 190 16.16 5.15 4.83
CA ALA A 190 15.54 6.45 5.12
C ALA A 190 14.06 6.40 4.71
N PHE A 191 13.15 6.73 5.62
CA PHE A 191 11.70 6.66 5.42
C PHE A 191 11.14 8.02 5.01
N TYR A 192 10.16 7.99 4.12
CA TYR A 192 9.32 9.14 3.86
C TYR A 192 8.48 9.45 5.11
N PRO A 193 8.36 10.72 5.53
CA PRO A 193 7.53 11.10 6.67
C PRO A 193 6.08 10.68 6.50
N SER A 194 5.54 10.04 7.53
CA SER A 194 4.16 9.56 7.61
C SER A 194 3.83 9.25 9.07
N SER A 195 2.55 9.12 9.41
CA SER A 195 2.13 8.58 10.71
C SER A 195 2.36 7.07 10.82
N TYR A 196 2.49 6.37 9.69
CA TYR A 196 2.90 4.97 9.63
C TYR A 196 3.88 4.76 8.47
N PRO A 197 5.19 5.06 8.66
CA PRO A 197 6.14 5.12 7.55
C PRO A 197 6.48 3.74 7.00
N LEU A 198 5.98 3.46 5.80
CA LEU A 198 6.34 2.29 4.99
C LEU A 198 7.33 2.65 3.89
N ARG A 199 7.04 3.70 3.12
CA ARG A 199 7.85 4.06 1.95
C ARG A 199 9.25 4.49 2.39
N SER A 200 10.26 3.90 1.79
CA SER A 200 11.66 4.08 2.15
C SER A 200 12.58 4.13 0.94
N LEU A 201 13.78 4.68 1.16
CA LEU A 201 14.92 4.67 0.27
C LEU A 201 16.08 3.96 0.97
N ILE A 202 16.92 3.26 0.20
CA ILE A 202 18.16 2.71 0.73
C ILE A 202 19.14 3.88 0.87
N GLN A 203 19.50 4.20 2.12
CA GLN A 203 20.46 5.27 2.42
C GLN A 203 21.89 4.74 2.34
N GLN A 204 22.13 3.55 2.89
CA GLN A 204 23.46 2.94 2.90
C GLN A 204 23.35 1.43 2.99
N VAL A 205 24.12 0.70 2.18
CA VAL A 205 24.33 -0.74 2.34
C VAL A 205 25.52 -0.96 3.27
N LEU A 206 25.33 -1.80 4.30
CA LEU A 206 26.31 -2.01 5.38
C LEU A 206 27.06 -3.34 5.27
N GLY A 207 26.65 -4.22 4.37
CA GLY A 207 27.26 -5.53 4.18
C GLY A 207 26.78 -6.23 2.92
N THR A 208 27.23 -7.46 2.73
CA THR A 208 26.80 -8.30 1.61
C THR A 208 25.42 -8.88 1.88
N ALA A 209 24.61 -8.97 0.82
CA ALA A 209 23.34 -9.68 0.90
C ALA A 209 23.58 -11.17 1.10
N THR A 210 22.76 -11.82 1.93
CA THR A 210 22.80 -13.27 2.15
C THR A 210 21.48 -13.92 1.72
N PRO A 211 21.47 -15.21 1.34
CA PRO A 211 20.24 -15.90 1.01
C PRO A 211 19.26 -15.95 2.20
N MET A 212 17.98 -15.75 1.91
CA MET A 212 16.86 -15.93 2.84
C MET A 212 16.13 -17.23 2.50
N LEU A 213 16.18 -18.21 3.40
CA LEU A 213 15.52 -19.51 3.22
C LEU A 213 14.15 -19.57 3.91
N GLU A 214 13.97 -18.75 4.95
CA GLU A 214 12.77 -18.68 5.78
C GLU A 214 12.51 -17.23 6.22
N PHE A 215 11.26 -16.92 6.56
CA PHE A 215 10.93 -15.63 7.16
C PHE A 215 11.35 -15.62 8.63
N SER A 216 11.95 -14.51 9.08
CA SER A 216 12.42 -14.37 10.47
C SER A 216 11.26 -14.28 11.46
N ARG A 217 10.11 -13.79 10.98
CA ARG A 217 8.87 -13.62 11.73
C ARG A 217 7.70 -13.93 10.82
N GLY A 218 6.64 -14.45 11.43
CA GLY A 218 5.31 -14.49 10.85
C GLY A 218 4.28 -14.59 11.96
N ARG A 219 3.03 -14.35 11.60
CA ARG A 219 1.91 -14.28 12.54
C ARG A 219 0.82 -15.25 12.09
N GLN A 220 0.02 -15.73 13.04
CA GLN A 220 -1.28 -16.30 12.70
C GLN A 220 -2.19 -15.22 12.13
N ILE A 221 -3.23 -15.63 11.40
CA ILE A 221 -4.12 -14.72 10.67
C ILE A 221 -4.66 -13.59 11.57
N MET A 222 -5.20 -13.90 12.75
CA MET A 222 -5.76 -12.87 13.63
C MET A 222 -4.71 -11.87 14.12
N ALA A 223 -3.52 -12.33 14.50
CA ALA A 223 -2.45 -11.43 14.93
C ALA A 223 -1.91 -10.57 13.76
N ALA A 224 -1.95 -11.08 12.53
CA ALA A 224 -1.64 -10.31 11.33
C ALA A 224 -2.71 -9.23 11.05
N LEU A 225 -3.99 -9.56 11.27
CA LEU A 225 -5.08 -8.59 11.17
C LEU A 225 -5.03 -7.53 12.27
N ASP A 226 -4.66 -7.89 13.51
CA ASP A 226 -4.45 -6.92 14.59
C ASP A 226 -3.33 -5.94 14.25
N GLN A 227 -2.25 -6.43 13.63
CA GLN A 227 -1.19 -5.57 13.11
C GLN A 227 -1.71 -4.62 12.01
N TYR A 228 -2.52 -5.13 11.08
CA TYR A 228 -3.15 -4.30 10.05
C TYR A 228 -4.06 -3.23 10.67
N HIS A 229 -4.92 -3.61 11.62
CA HIS A 229 -5.80 -2.69 12.35
C HIS A 229 -5.01 -1.61 13.09
N HIS A 230 -3.90 -1.98 13.72
CA HIS A 230 -2.99 -1.01 14.32
C HIS A 230 -2.42 -0.05 13.26
N ALA A 231 -1.96 -0.56 12.12
CA ALA A 231 -1.42 0.28 11.03
C ALA A 231 -2.46 1.29 10.52
N ILE A 232 -3.70 0.85 10.22
CA ILE A 232 -4.75 1.74 9.74
C ILE A 232 -5.30 2.69 10.81
N SER A 233 -5.15 2.36 12.10
CA SER A 233 -5.45 3.30 13.20
C SER A 233 -4.48 4.48 13.23
N GLN A 234 -3.23 4.28 12.79
CA GLN A 234 -2.22 5.33 12.71
C GLN A 234 -2.30 6.08 11.37
N ASN A 235 -2.58 5.36 10.28
CA ASN A 235 -2.72 5.92 8.94
C ASN A 235 -3.88 5.24 8.18
N PRO A 236 -5.06 5.88 8.11
CA PRO A 236 -6.23 5.29 7.43
C PRO A 236 -6.11 5.24 5.89
N TRP A 237 -5.08 5.89 5.32
CA TRP A 237 -4.83 5.95 3.87
C TRP A 237 -3.76 4.99 3.39
N LEU A 238 -3.36 4.02 4.22
CA LEU A 238 -2.55 2.90 3.77
C LEU A 238 -3.33 2.10 2.73
N ASP A 239 -2.85 2.12 1.49
CA ASP A 239 -3.42 1.34 0.39
C ASP A 239 -3.18 -0.16 0.59
N ARG A 240 -1.98 -0.49 1.09
CA ARG A 240 -1.44 -1.84 1.17
C ARG A 240 -0.48 -1.96 2.35
N VAL A 241 -0.48 -3.11 3.02
CA VAL A 241 0.53 -3.47 4.03
C VAL A 241 1.12 -4.85 3.76
N PRO A 242 2.40 -5.10 4.08
CA PRO A 242 2.95 -6.44 4.00
C PRO A 242 2.52 -7.23 5.24
N LEU A 243 2.09 -8.47 5.05
CA LEU A 243 1.85 -9.43 6.12
C LEU A 243 2.70 -10.68 5.88
N ILE A 244 3.17 -11.29 6.96
CA ILE A 244 3.88 -12.57 6.92
C ILE A 244 3.12 -13.56 7.81
N PHE A 245 2.77 -14.70 7.23
CA PHE A 245 2.09 -15.81 7.90
C PHE A 245 3.07 -16.97 8.07
N THR A 246 3.02 -17.70 9.18
CA THR A 246 3.94 -18.83 9.45
C THR A 246 3.34 -20.22 9.18
N ALA A 247 2.04 -20.39 9.39
CA ALA A 247 1.38 -21.69 9.34
C ALA A 247 -0.02 -21.55 8.72
N VAL A 248 -0.06 -21.40 7.40
CA VAL A 248 -1.30 -21.29 6.64
C VAL A 248 -1.34 -22.28 5.49
N ILE A 249 -2.54 -22.74 5.14
CA ILE A 249 -2.78 -23.71 4.09
C ILE A 249 -3.55 -23.01 2.97
N PRO A 250 -3.00 -22.93 1.74
CA PRO A 250 -3.74 -22.50 0.56
C PRO A 250 -4.86 -23.50 0.26
N VAL A 251 -6.09 -23.01 0.10
CA VAL A 251 -7.26 -23.84 -0.18
C VAL A 251 -8.12 -23.23 -1.28
N LYS A 252 -8.75 -24.09 -2.07
CA LYS A 252 -9.78 -23.71 -3.03
C LYS A 252 -11.15 -23.99 -2.42
N THR A 253 -11.99 -22.96 -2.32
CA THR A 253 -13.37 -23.04 -1.84
C THR A 253 -14.35 -22.72 -2.98
N GLU A 254 -15.65 -22.86 -2.73
CA GLU A 254 -16.68 -22.42 -3.68
C GLU A 254 -16.66 -20.91 -3.93
N GLN A 255 -16.15 -20.14 -2.96
CA GLN A 255 -16.07 -18.67 -3.00
C GLN A 255 -14.73 -18.16 -3.57
N GLY A 256 -13.85 -19.05 -4.03
CA GLY A 256 -12.56 -18.69 -4.62
C GLY A 256 -11.38 -19.27 -3.86
N TRP A 257 -10.24 -18.61 -3.95
CA TRP A 257 -9.00 -19.06 -3.32
C TRP A 257 -8.76 -18.35 -2.00
N TRP A 258 -8.30 -19.10 -1.01
CA TRP A 258 -8.09 -18.62 0.35
C TRP A 258 -6.78 -19.16 0.90
N ILE A 259 -6.26 -18.50 1.93
CA ILE A 259 -5.38 -19.15 2.90
C ILE A 259 -6.14 -19.36 4.19
N THR A 260 -5.89 -20.47 4.88
CA THR A 260 -6.54 -20.80 6.16
C THR A 260 -5.51 -21.19 7.21
N ASP A 261 -5.79 -20.89 8.47
CA ASP A 261 -4.99 -21.40 9.59
C ASP A 261 -5.60 -22.66 10.22
N ALA A 262 -4.89 -23.26 11.18
CA ALA A 262 -5.34 -24.45 11.90
C ALA A 262 -6.65 -24.27 12.68
N GLN A 263 -7.12 -23.03 12.90
CA GLN A 263 -8.40 -22.73 13.56
C GLN A 263 -9.54 -22.56 12.54
N GLY A 264 -9.28 -22.79 11.26
CA GLY A 264 -10.26 -22.63 10.18
C GLY A 264 -10.56 -21.17 9.82
N ARG A 265 -9.79 -20.21 10.34
CA ARG A 265 -9.90 -18.80 9.96
C ARG A 265 -9.20 -18.62 8.63
N GLY A 266 -9.75 -17.78 7.74
CA GLY A 266 -9.20 -17.61 6.42
C GLY A 266 -9.21 -16.18 5.92
N LEU A 267 -8.33 -15.92 4.96
CA LEU A 267 -8.29 -14.68 4.19
C LEU A 267 -8.34 -15.02 2.69
N PRO A 268 -9.15 -14.28 1.91
CA PRO A 268 -9.28 -14.55 0.49
C PRO A 268 -8.03 -14.06 -0.26
N LEU A 269 -7.63 -14.81 -1.27
CA LEU A 269 -6.63 -14.37 -2.25
C LEU A 269 -7.29 -13.44 -3.26
N HIS A 270 -6.50 -12.53 -3.80
CA HIS A 270 -6.96 -11.61 -4.84
C HIS A 270 -7.44 -12.40 -6.07
N PRO A 271 -8.62 -12.10 -6.63
CA PRO A 271 -9.18 -12.88 -7.76
C PRO A 271 -8.26 -12.93 -8.98
N GLN A 272 -7.46 -11.87 -9.20
CA GLN A 272 -6.50 -11.77 -10.30
C GLN A 272 -5.11 -12.33 -9.99
N PHE A 273 -4.88 -12.93 -8.82
CA PHE A 273 -3.59 -13.55 -8.52
C PHE A 273 -3.37 -14.76 -9.45
N PRO A 274 -2.34 -14.78 -10.32
CA PRO A 274 -2.25 -15.79 -11.38
C PRO A 274 -1.73 -17.15 -10.91
N GLN A 275 -0.96 -17.18 -9.81
CA GLN A 275 -0.22 -18.37 -9.35
C GLN A 275 -0.92 -19.15 -8.24
N GLN A 276 -2.26 -19.13 -8.22
CA GLN A 276 -3.08 -19.85 -7.23
C GLN A 276 -2.77 -21.35 -7.20
N TRP A 277 -2.62 -21.97 -8.38
CA TRP A 277 -2.30 -23.40 -8.52
C TRP A 277 -0.86 -23.74 -8.15
N GLU A 278 0.09 -22.87 -8.49
CA GLU A 278 1.49 -23.03 -8.10
C GLU A 278 1.63 -22.96 -6.58
N LEU A 279 0.98 -21.99 -5.93
CA LEU A 279 0.93 -21.88 -4.48
C LEU A 279 0.37 -23.16 -3.83
N LEU A 280 -0.73 -23.71 -4.36
CA LEU A 280 -1.30 -24.96 -3.87
C LEU A 280 -0.32 -26.14 -4.05
N ALA A 281 0.28 -26.28 -5.25
CA ALA A 281 1.20 -27.37 -5.56
C ALA A 281 2.46 -27.33 -4.69
N VAL A 282 3.01 -26.13 -4.47
CA VAL A 282 4.17 -25.89 -3.61
C VAL A 282 3.86 -26.24 -2.15
N SER A 283 2.65 -25.90 -1.67
CA SER A 283 2.25 -26.25 -0.30
C SER A 283 2.04 -27.75 -0.09
N GLY A 284 1.70 -28.50 -1.14
CA GLY A 284 1.33 -29.92 -1.02
C GLY A 284 0.14 -30.17 -0.08
N GLY A 285 -0.70 -29.16 0.16
CA GLY A 285 -1.79 -29.21 1.14
C GLY A 285 -1.34 -29.15 2.60
N ARG A 286 -0.08 -28.76 2.87
CA ARG A 286 0.49 -28.60 4.20
C ARG A 286 0.57 -27.12 4.59
N GLU A 287 0.81 -26.90 5.88
CA GLU A 287 1.10 -25.56 6.39
C GLU A 287 2.39 -25.02 5.78
N VAL A 288 2.33 -23.80 5.27
CA VAL A 288 3.45 -23.06 4.72
C VAL A 288 3.50 -21.65 5.32
N ALA A 289 4.67 -21.02 5.23
CA ALA A 289 4.81 -19.62 5.54
C ALA A 289 4.68 -18.78 4.26
N ILE A 290 3.91 -17.69 4.30
CA ILE A 290 3.62 -16.85 3.13
C ILE A 290 3.87 -15.39 3.51
N ALA A 291 4.64 -14.68 2.69
CA ALA A 291 4.63 -13.22 2.71
C ALA A 291 3.70 -12.72 1.61
N ALA A 292 2.83 -11.79 1.96
CA ALA A 292 1.79 -11.28 1.07
C ALA A 292 1.61 -9.77 1.26
N GLU A 293 1.08 -9.13 0.24
CA GLU A 293 0.50 -7.80 0.35
C GLU A 293 -0.98 -7.93 0.71
N TRP A 294 -1.40 -7.25 1.77
CA TRP A 294 -2.80 -7.15 2.17
C TRP A 294 -3.36 -5.78 1.81
N ASP A 295 -4.56 -5.82 1.27
CA ASP A 295 -5.18 -4.73 0.54
C ASP A 295 -6.40 -4.14 1.29
N GLY A 296 -6.76 -4.77 2.42
CA GLY A 296 -7.96 -4.50 3.19
C GLY A 296 -9.08 -5.50 2.92
N GLU A 297 -9.06 -6.16 1.76
CA GLU A 297 -10.08 -7.12 1.32
C GLU A 297 -9.48 -8.43 0.82
N TYR A 298 -8.38 -8.38 0.06
CA TYR A 298 -7.72 -9.53 -0.54
C TYR A 298 -6.21 -9.59 -0.27
N LEU A 299 -5.68 -10.81 -0.20
CA LEU A 299 -4.25 -11.06 -0.15
C LEU A 299 -3.68 -11.25 -1.56
N TRP A 300 -2.54 -10.62 -1.82
CA TRP A 300 -1.68 -10.95 -2.94
C TRP A 300 -0.40 -11.63 -2.43
N PRO A 301 -0.29 -12.97 -2.50
CA PRO A 301 0.93 -13.68 -2.13
C PRO A 301 2.12 -13.21 -2.96
N LEU A 302 3.25 -12.97 -2.32
CA LEU A 302 4.48 -12.49 -2.95
C LEU A 302 5.58 -13.57 -2.95
N SER A 303 5.65 -14.33 -1.87
CA SER A 303 6.55 -15.46 -1.75
C SER A 303 6.04 -16.46 -0.72
N VAL A 304 6.48 -17.70 -0.87
CA VAL A 304 6.17 -18.80 0.03
C VAL A 304 7.47 -19.48 0.45
N ALA A 305 7.61 -19.73 1.74
CA ALA A 305 8.71 -20.52 2.30
C ALA A 305 8.21 -21.93 2.61
N VAL A 306 8.85 -22.93 2.00
CA VAL A 306 8.58 -24.36 2.19
C VAL A 306 9.88 -25.14 2.11
N ASP A 307 10.06 -26.15 2.96
CA ASP A 307 11.21 -27.06 2.95
C ASP A 307 12.58 -26.35 2.84
N GLN A 308 12.78 -25.28 3.63
CA GLN A 308 13.99 -24.42 3.62
C GLN A 308 14.30 -23.77 2.27
N ARG A 309 13.26 -23.51 1.47
CA ARG A 309 13.35 -22.78 0.21
C ARG A 309 12.33 -21.68 0.19
N LEU A 310 12.75 -20.53 -0.30
CA LEU A 310 11.84 -19.44 -0.65
C LEU A 310 11.53 -19.51 -2.14
N ILE A 311 10.24 -19.60 -2.46
CA ILE A 311 9.72 -19.57 -3.84
C ILE A 311 9.00 -18.24 -4.05
N LEU A 312 9.35 -17.55 -5.13
CA LEU A 312 8.75 -16.27 -5.48
C LEU A 312 7.47 -16.50 -6.28
N LEU A 313 6.42 -15.83 -5.84
CA LEU A 313 5.12 -15.83 -6.50
C LEU A 313 5.04 -14.53 -7.31
N GLN A 314 5.68 -14.54 -8.49
CA GLN A 314 5.62 -13.45 -9.46
C GLN A 314 4.38 -13.57 -10.34
N GLY A 315 3.41 -12.70 -10.08
CA GLY A 315 2.34 -12.34 -11.02
C GLY A 315 2.57 -10.94 -11.57
#